data_AF-A0A3B8N4F2-F1
#
_entry.id   AF-A0A3B8N4F2-F1
#
_cell.length_a   1.000
_cell.length_b   1.000
_cell.length_c   1.000
_cell.angle_alpha   90.00
_cell.angle_beta   90.00
_cell.angle_gamma   90.00
#
_symmetry.space_group_name_H-M   'P 1'
#
loop_
_entity.id
_entity.type
_entity.pdbx_description
1 polymer ?
#
loop_
_entity_poly.entity_id
_entity_poly.type
_entity_poly.pdbx_seq_one_letter_code
_entity_poly.pdbx_strand_id
1 'polypeptide(L)'
;MLLEETLNKLKVGIELGERLKKEKNLTPEKQKILEKIQKQYELYSKELEELLQQLKIIKKELSLYQSKFIKAQEKVYPGVMVGIADVFYTVVEEIPGPIIFSLENGKINIQKS
;
A
#
# COMPACT_ATOMS: atom_id res chain seq x y z
N MET A 1 11.30 -1.19 -8.08
CA MET A 1 12.42 -1.13 -9.04
C MET A 1 12.68 -2.48 -9.73
N LEU A 2 12.78 -3.62 -9.03
CA LEU A 2 12.99 -4.93 -9.71
C LEU A 2 11.80 -5.39 -10.59
N LEU A 3 10.57 -5.11 -10.15
CA LEU A 3 9.34 -5.55 -10.84
C LEU A 3 9.13 -4.80 -12.16
N GLU A 4 9.37 -3.49 -12.17
CA GLU A 4 9.29 -2.64 -13.38
C GLU A 4 10.35 -3.04 -14.42
N GLU A 5 11.58 -3.31 -13.99
CA GLU A 5 12.63 -3.80 -14.90
C GLU A 5 12.27 -5.15 -15.52
N THR A 6 11.66 -6.04 -14.73
CA THR A 6 11.26 -7.36 -15.21
C THR A 6 10.10 -7.27 -16.21
N LEU A 7 9.10 -6.43 -15.92
CA LEU A 7 7.99 -6.15 -16.83
C LEU A 7 8.47 -5.51 -18.13
N ASN A 8 9.42 -4.57 -18.05
CA ASN A 8 10.00 -3.95 -19.24
C ASN A 8 10.76 -4.95 -20.12
N LYS A 9 11.54 -5.87 -19.52
CA LYS A 9 12.22 -6.93 -20.29
C LYS A 9 11.21 -7.86 -20.98
N LEU A 10 10.12 -8.21 -20.29
CA LEU A 10 9.02 -9.00 -20.86
C LEU A 10 8.34 -8.27 -22.01
N LYS A 11 8.05 -6.97 -21.86
CA LYS A 11 7.48 -6.13 -22.91
C LYS A 11 8.37 -6.07 -24.14
N VAL A 12 9.67 -5.83 -23.96
CA VAL A 12 10.65 -5.82 -25.06
C VAL A 12 10.72 -7.20 -25.75
N GLY A 13 10.68 -8.29 -25.00
CA GLY A 13 10.63 -9.65 -25.56
C GLY A 13 9.37 -9.93 -26.37
N ILE A 14 8.21 -9.45 -25.91
CA ILE A 14 6.92 -9.54 -26.63
C ILE A 14 6.96 -8.71 -27.91
N GLU A 15 7.48 -7.49 -27.87
CA GLU A 15 7.65 -6.61 -29.04
C GLU A 15 8.60 -7.21 -30.09
N LEU A 16 9.65 -7.89 -29.64
CA LEU A 16 10.57 -8.61 -30.54
C LEU A 16 9.86 -9.79 -31.21
N GLY A 17 9.06 -10.54 -30.48
CA GLY A 17 8.22 -11.62 -31.01
C GLY A 17 7.21 -11.13 -32.06
N GLU A 18 6.59 -9.98 -31.81
CA GLU A 18 5.68 -9.30 -32.75
C GLU A 18 6.38 -8.93 -34.07
N ARG A 19 7.59 -8.38 -34.01
CA ARG A 19 8.39 -8.05 -35.19
C ARG A 19 8.71 -9.30 -36.01
N LEU A 20 9.17 -10.37 -35.34
CA LEU A 20 9.46 -11.65 -35.99
C LEU A 20 8.21 -12.33 -36.59
N LYS A 21 7.02 -12.11 -36.00
CA LYS A 21 5.73 -12.55 -36.56
C LYS A 21 5.44 -11.83 -37.88
N LYS A 22 5.68 -10.52 -37.96
CA LYS A 22 5.46 -9.70 -39.18
C LYS A 22 6.42 -10.06 -40.31
N GLU A 23 7.65 -10.45 -39.99
CA GLU A 23 8.68 -10.87 -40.96
C GLU A 23 8.51 -12.31 -41.46
N LYS A 24 7.43 -13.02 -41.10
CA LYS A 24 7.19 -14.45 -41.38
C LYS A 24 8.28 -15.40 -40.83
N ASN A 25 9.09 -14.94 -39.87
CA ASN A 25 10.16 -15.71 -39.24
C ASN A 25 9.69 -16.58 -38.05
N LEU A 26 8.38 -16.63 -37.76
CA LEU A 26 7.82 -17.49 -36.71
C LEU A 26 6.98 -18.63 -37.29
N THR A 27 7.23 -19.84 -36.79
CA THR A 27 6.35 -20.99 -37.03
C THR A 27 4.97 -20.77 -36.38
N PRO A 28 3.89 -21.39 -36.92
CA PRO A 28 2.53 -21.24 -36.38
C PRO A 28 2.41 -21.60 -34.89
N GLU A 29 3.16 -22.60 -34.42
CA GLU A 29 3.21 -22.98 -33.00
C GLU A 29 3.80 -21.86 -32.13
N LYS A 30 4.89 -21.23 -32.56
CA LYS A 30 5.52 -20.11 -31.84
C LYS A 30 4.62 -18.88 -31.82
N GLN A 31 3.82 -18.66 -32.87
CA GLN A 31 2.83 -17.57 -32.89
C GLN A 31 1.74 -17.77 -31.82
N LYS A 32 1.22 -19.00 -31.69
CA LYS A 32 0.24 -19.32 -30.64
C LYS A 32 0.81 -19.14 -29.23
N ILE A 33 2.08 -19.47 -29.02
CA ILE A 33 2.76 -19.26 -27.74
C ILE A 33 2.91 -17.76 -27.46
N LEU A 34 3.33 -16.97 -28.44
CA LEU A 34 3.47 -15.52 -28.32
C LEU A 34 2.13 -14.84 -27.96
N GLU A 35 1.04 -15.23 -28.62
CA GLU A 35 -0.30 -14.70 -28.32
C GLU A 35 -0.77 -15.05 -26.90
N LYS A 36 -0.47 -16.26 -26.42
CA LYS A 36 -0.75 -16.65 -25.03
C LYS A 36 0.04 -15.79 -24.04
N ILE A 37 1.33 -15.57 -24.31
CA ILE A 37 2.20 -14.74 -23.46
C ILE A 37 1.69 -13.29 -23.43
N GLN A 38 1.29 -12.73 -24.56
CA GLN A 38 0.70 -11.39 -24.66
C GLN A 38 -0.57 -11.25 -23.81
N LYS A 39 -1.53 -12.15 -23.99
CA LYS A 39 -2.78 -12.12 -23.21
C LYS A 39 -2.52 -12.21 -21.72
N GLN A 40 -1.60 -13.07 -21.31
CA GLN A 40 -1.25 -13.23 -19.91
C GLN A 40 -0.56 -11.98 -19.35
N TYR A 41 0.32 -11.36 -20.13
CA TYR A 41 0.98 -10.11 -19.78
C TYR A 41 -0.02 -8.96 -19.59
N GLU A 42 -0.98 -8.81 -20.51
CA GLU A 42 -2.03 -7.78 -20.42
C GLU A 42 -2.90 -7.98 -19.18
N LEU A 43 -3.34 -9.22 -18.92
CA LEU A 43 -4.13 -9.56 -17.74
C LEU A 43 -3.41 -9.16 -16.45
N TYR A 44 -2.17 -9.61 -16.29
CA TYR A 44 -1.40 -9.34 -15.07
C TYR A 44 -0.98 -7.88 -14.93
N SER A 45 -0.72 -7.18 -16.04
CA SER A 45 -0.43 -5.75 -16.00
C SER A 45 -1.63 -4.96 -15.48
N LYS A 46 -2.84 -5.34 -15.91
CA LYS A 46 -4.08 -4.72 -15.44
C LYS A 46 -4.34 -5.01 -13.96
N GLU A 47 -4.21 -6.27 -13.54
CA GLU A 47 -4.34 -6.65 -12.12
C GLU A 47 -3.35 -5.89 -11.24
N LEU A 48 -2.10 -5.74 -11.69
CA LEU A 48 -1.09 -4.97 -10.97
C LEU A 48 -1.49 -3.50 -10.84
N GLU A 49 -2.00 -2.89 -11.91
CA GLU A 49 -2.46 -1.50 -11.88
C GLU A 49 -3.61 -1.32 -10.88
N GLU A 50 -4.60 -2.21 -10.90
CA GLU A 50 -5.72 -2.20 -9.97
C GLU A 50 -5.25 -2.34 -8.50
N LEU A 51 -4.33 -3.27 -8.22
CA LEU A 51 -3.75 -3.44 -6.89
C LEU A 51 -2.96 -2.22 -6.43
N LEU A 52 -2.21 -1.56 -7.32
CA LEU A 52 -1.49 -0.33 -7.01
C LEU A 52 -2.44 0.82 -6.69
N GLN A 53 -3.57 0.93 -7.39
CA GLN A 53 -4.61 1.91 -7.09
C GLN A 53 -5.25 1.64 -5.73
N GLN A 54 -5.61 0.39 -5.43
CA GLN A 54 -6.15 0.01 -4.11
C GLN A 54 -5.16 0.33 -2.99
N LEU A 55 -3.89 -0.01 -3.17
CA LEU A 55 -2.83 0.29 -2.21
C LEU A 55 -2.67 1.80 -1.99
N LYS A 56 -2.81 2.62 -3.03
CA LYS A 56 -2.79 4.09 -2.91
C LYS A 56 -3.97 4.60 -2.08
N ILE A 57 -5.17 4.05 -2.27
CA ILE A 57 -6.36 4.41 -1.49
C ILE A 57 -6.16 4.04 -0.01
N ILE A 58 -5.75 2.81 0.28
CA ILE A 58 -5.50 2.32 1.65
C ILE A 58 -4.42 3.17 2.34
N LYS A 59 -3.34 3.51 1.65
CA LYS A 59 -2.30 4.42 2.20
C LYS A 59 -2.85 5.80 2.54
N LYS A 60 -3.72 6.35 1.69
CA LYS A 60 -4.35 7.65 1.95
C LYS A 60 -5.27 7.57 3.17
N GLU A 61 -6.06 6.53 3.30
CA GLU A 61 -6.89 6.29 4.49
C GLU A 61 -6.05 6.16 5.75
N LEU A 62 -4.99 5.33 5.73
CA LEU A 62 -4.07 5.19 6.86
C LEU A 62 -3.44 6.53 7.29
N SER A 63 -3.09 7.39 6.34
CA SER A 63 -2.53 8.72 6.68
C SER A 63 -3.53 9.62 7.42
N LEU A 64 -4.84 9.46 7.18
CA LEU A 64 -5.89 10.18 7.91
C LEU A 64 -6.09 9.63 9.33
N TYR A 65 -5.74 8.38 9.60
CA TYR A 65 -5.79 7.81 10.94
C TYR A 65 -4.56 8.18 11.77
N GLN A 66 -3.38 8.21 11.15
CA GLN A 66 -2.12 8.57 11.82
C GLN A 66 -2.05 10.04 12.27
N SER A 67 -2.80 10.94 11.62
CA SER A 67 -2.83 12.36 11.97
C SER A 67 -3.75 12.71 13.16
N LYS A 68 -4.47 11.73 13.71
CA LYS A 68 -5.38 11.96 14.84
C LYS A 68 -4.60 11.84 16.16
N PHE A 69 -4.46 12.96 16.85
CA PHE A 69 -3.91 13.02 18.19
C PHE A 69 -4.86 13.77 19.12
N ILE A 70 -4.82 13.42 20.40
CA ILE A 70 -5.55 14.12 21.47
C ILE A 70 -4.52 14.81 22.34
N LYS A 71 -4.66 16.13 22.52
CA LYS A 71 -3.80 16.91 23.41
C LYS A 71 -4.53 17.22 24.70
N ALA A 72 -3.99 16.78 25.82
CA ALA A 72 -4.41 17.22 27.15
C ALA A 72 -3.48 18.35 27.60
N GLN A 73 -4.05 19.53 27.86
CA GLN A 73 -3.28 20.69 28.29
C GLN A 73 -2.84 20.59 29.75
N GLU A 74 -3.64 19.93 30.56
CA GLU A 74 -3.40 19.68 31.97
C GLU A 74 -3.20 18.18 32.22
N LYS A 75 -3.21 17.78 33.49
CA LYS A 75 -3.08 16.38 33.90
C LYS A 75 -4.30 15.55 33.53
N VAL A 76 -4.07 14.26 33.29
CA VAL A 76 -5.11 13.28 33.03
C VAL A 76 -5.22 12.34 34.22
N TYR A 77 -6.41 12.26 34.80
CA TYR A 77 -6.67 11.50 36.01
C TYR A 77 -6.83 9.98 35.73
N PRO A 78 -6.56 9.12 36.73
CA PRO A 78 -6.90 7.70 36.67
C PRO A 78 -8.37 7.45 36.34
N GLY A 79 -8.65 6.40 35.56
CA GLY A 79 -10.00 6.02 35.12
C GLY A 79 -10.49 6.74 33.87
N VAL A 80 -9.78 7.76 33.38
CA VAL A 80 -10.11 8.41 32.11
C VAL A 80 -9.82 7.46 30.95
N MET A 81 -10.79 7.30 30.05
CA MET A 81 -10.64 6.54 28.81
C MET A 81 -10.37 7.47 27.64
N VAL A 82 -9.26 7.24 26.95
CA VAL A 82 -8.85 7.97 25.74
C VAL A 82 -9.11 7.05 24.53
N GLY A 83 -9.97 7.48 23.62
CA GLY A 83 -10.28 6.77 22.38
C GLY A 83 -9.71 7.48 21.16
N ILE A 84 -8.89 6.80 20.36
CA ILE A 84 -8.44 7.26 19.04
C ILE A 84 -8.81 6.20 18.02
N ALA A 85 -9.75 6.54 17.12
CA ALA A 85 -10.38 5.60 16.20
C ALA A 85 -11.07 4.42 16.93
N ASP A 86 -10.63 3.19 16.70
CA ASP A 86 -11.12 1.95 17.29
C ASP A 86 -10.25 1.46 18.48
N VAL A 87 -9.20 2.20 18.83
CA VAL A 87 -8.30 1.86 19.93
C VAL A 87 -8.62 2.71 21.14
N PHE A 88 -8.73 2.04 22.30
CA PHE A 88 -9.01 2.65 23.58
C PHE A 88 -7.85 2.42 24.55
N TYR A 89 -7.51 3.45 25.31
CA TYR A 89 -6.54 3.39 26.39
C TYR A 89 -7.18 3.93 27.67
N THR A 90 -7.11 3.15 28.75
CA THR A 90 -7.58 3.59 30.06
C THR A 90 -6.39 4.04 30.89
N VAL A 91 -6.44 5.26 31.39
CA VAL A 91 -5.41 5.84 32.23
C VAL A 91 -5.44 5.15 33.59
N VAL A 92 -4.38 4.43 33.93
CA VAL A 92 -4.29 3.67 35.20
C VAL A 92 -3.75 4.54 36.32
N GLU A 93 -2.82 5.44 36.01
CA GLU A 93 -2.17 6.35 36.95
C GLU A 93 -2.25 7.79 36.44
N GLU A 94 -2.19 8.78 37.35
CA GLU A 94 -2.25 10.18 36.97
C GLU A 94 -1.08 10.53 36.04
N ILE A 95 -1.40 11.08 34.86
CA ILE A 95 -0.39 11.52 33.91
C ILE A 95 -0.27 13.05 34.01
N PRO A 96 0.89 13.60 34.44
CA PRO A 96 1.07 15.04 34.51
C PRO A 96 1.10 15.65 33.10
N GLY A 97 0.33 16.73 32.91
CA GLY A 97 0.27 17.47 31.64
C GLY A 97 1.46 18.40 31.41
N PRO A 98 1.57 19.01 30.22
CA PRO A 98 0.77 18.75 29.01
C PRO A 98 1.23 17.48 28.26
N ILE A 99 0.29 16.72 27.71
CA ILE A 99 0.57 15.45 27.01
C ILE A 99 -0.19 15.31 25.70
N ILE A 100 0.37 14.51 24.79
CA ILE A 100 -0.20 14.17 23.50
C ILE A 100 -0.38 12.65 23.45
N PHE A 101 -1.60 12.23 23.16
CA PHE A 101 -1.95 10.86 22.82
C PHE A 101 -1.99 10.74 21.31
N SER A 102 -1.17 9.86 20.73
CA SER A 102 -1.14 9.58 19.29
C SER A 102 -1.41 8.10 19.03
N LEU A 103 -1.96 7.77 17.87
CA LEU A 103 -2.12 6.38 17.45
C LEU A 103 -0.90 5.95 16.62
N GLU A 104 -0.08 5.08 17.19
CA GLU A 104 1.11 4.52 16.53
C GLU A 104 1.02 2.99 16.53
N ASN A 105 1.09 2.37 15.35
CA ASN A 105 1.09 0.90 15.18
C ASN A 105 -0.07 0.19 15.90
N GLY A 106 -1.27 0.80 15.89
CA GLY A 106 -2.47 0.22 16.53
C GLY A 106 -2.48 0.31 18.05
N LYS A 107 -1.61 1.14 18.65
CA LYS A 107 -1.59 1.43 20.09
C LYS A 107 -1.59 2.92 20.33
N ILE A 108 -2.23 3.35 21.40
CA ILE A 108 -2.13 4.74 21.84
C ILE A 108 -0.77 4.91 22.52
N ASN A 109 0.07 5.75 21.93
CA ASN A 109 1.32 6.20 22.49
C ASN A 109 1.11 7.52 23.23
N ILE A 110 1.87 7.75 24.30
CA ILE A 110 1.75 8.92 25.16
C ILE A 110 3.08 9.65 25.12
N GLN A 111 3.07 10.90 24.66
CA GLN A 111 4.25 11.74 24.58
C GLN A 111 4.02 13.01 25.39
N LYS A 112 5.04 13.49 26.11
CA LYS A 112 4.98 14.81 26.74
C LYS A 112 5.01 15.89 25.66
N SER A 113 4.12 16.87 25.77
CA SER A 113 4.04 18.00 24.85
C SER A 113 5.15 19.01 25.07
#